data_AF-A0A9E4VIC9-F1
#
_entry.id   AF-A0A9E4VIC9-F1
#
_cell.length_a   1.000
_cell.length_b   1.000
_cell.length_c   1.000
_cell.angle_alpha   90.00
_cell.angle_beta   90.00
_cell.angle_gamma   90.00
#
_symmetry.space_group_name_H-M   'P 1'
#
loop_
_entity.id
_entity.type
_entity.pdbx_description
1 polymer ?
#
loop_
_entity_poly.entity_id
_entity_poly.type
_entity_poly.pdbx_seq_one_letter_code
_entity_poly.pdbx_strand_id
1 'polypeptide(L)' 'AARRTSERSGLSEDQVLERIKSQMSNEERTQNAHVVIDTDCDLAGTKQQALDAWAKLTARLGADRAGT' A
#
# COMPACT_ATOMS: atom_id res chain seq x y z
N ALA A 1 8.96 7.53 1.37
CA ALA A 1 9.53 6.15 1.42
C ALA A 1 11.03 6.13 1.76
N ALA A 2 11.88 6.89 1.05
CA ALA A 2 13.33 6.84 1.24
C ALA A 2 13.79 7.13 2.69
N ARG A 3 13.33 8.23 3.29
CA ARG A 3 13.60 8.58 4.70
C ARG A 3 13.31 7.42 5.66
N ARG A 4 12.08 6.89 5.63
CA ARG A 4 11.65 5.77 6.50
C ARG A 4 12.51 4.51 6.32
N THR A 5 12.95 4.24 5.09
CA THR A 5 13.82 3.09 4.80
C THR A 5 15.23 3.32 5.34
N SER A 6 15.80 4.52 5.15
CA SER A 6 17.12 4.87 5.67
C SER A 6 17.17 4.75 7.20
N GLU A 7 16.23 5.40 7.90
CA GLU A 7 16.11 5.38 9.37
C GLU A 7 16.01 3.95 9.94
N ARG A 8 15.25 3.07 9.28
CA ARG A 8 15.06 1.68 9.75
C ARG A 8 16.22 0.74 9.41
N SER A 9 16.90 0.96 8.27
CA SER A 9 17.89 0.02 7.75
C SER A 9 19.34 0.42 7.99
N GLY A 10 19.59 1.66 8.43
CA GLY A 10 20.94 2.20 8.62
C GLY A 10 21.69 2.48 7.30
N LEU A 11 20.99 2.44 6.17
CA LEU A 11 21.56 2.71 4.84
C LEU A 11 21.61 4.21 4.56
N SER A 12 22.59 4.64 3.76
CA SER A 12 22.62 6.01 3.25
C SER A 12 21.44 6.31 2.33
N GLU A 13 21.09 7.58 2.18
CA GLU A 13 20.00 7.98 1.27
C GLU A 13 20.24 7.50 -0.17
N ASP A 14 21.47 7.60 -0.67
CA ASP A 14 21.84 7.12 -2.01
C ASP A 14 21.58 5.62 -2.19
N GLN A 15 21.98 4.80 -1.21
CA GLN A 15 21.74 3.36 -1.24
C GLN A 15 20.24 3.02 -1.23
N VAL A 16 19.44 3.81 -0.52
CA VAL A 16 17.99 3.65 -0.48
C VAL A 16 17.35 4.06 -1.81
N LEU A 17 17.82 5.15 -2.42
CA LEU A 17 17.32 5.61 -3.71
C LEU A 17 17.61 4.59 -4.81
N GLU A 18 18.80 3.99 -4.84
CA GLU A 18 19.13 2.93 -5.79
C GLU A 18 18.19 1.73 -5.65
N ARG A 19 17.86 1.33 -4.41
CA ARG A 19 16.86 0.27 -4.17
C ARG A 19 15.45 0.65 -4.62
N ILE A 20 15.07 1.92 -4.54
CA ILE A 20 13.75 2.39 -4.98
C ILE A 20 13.71 2.40 -6.52
N LYS A 21 14.76 2.87 -7.18
CA LYS A 21 14.87 2.89 -8.64
C LYS A 21 14.85 1.49 -9.26
N SER A 22 15.34 0.47 -8.55
CA SER A 22 15.31 -0.91 -9.02
C SER A 22 13.93 -1.59 -8.89
N GLN A 23 12.94 -0.90 -8.30
CA GLN A 23 11.58 -1.41 -8.13
C GLN A 23 10.63 -0.78 -9.15
N MET A 24 9.49 -1.43 -9.34
CA MET A 24 8.35 -0.85 -10.06
C MET A 24 7.90 0.46 -9.38
N SER A 25 7.63 1.48 -10.20
CA SER A 25 7.19 2.80 -9.74
C SER A 25 5.84 2.75 -9.03
N ASN A 26 5.53 3.79 -8.25
CA ASN A 26 4.23 3.88 -7.59
C ASN A 26 3.10 4.06 -8.60
N GLU A 27 3.37 4.76 -9.70
CA GLU A 27 2.45 4.96 -10.82
C GLU A 27 2.06 3.61 -11.44
N GLU A 28 3.04 2.78 -11.81
CA GLU A 28 2.80 1.45 -12.35
C GLU A 28 2.07 0.54 -11.36
N ARG A 29 2.46 0.57 -10.07
CA ARG A 29 1.77 -0.20 -9.02
C ARG A 29 0.31 0.23 -8.89
N THR A 30 0.04 1.54 -8.93
CA THR A 30 -1.29 2.11 -8.77
C THR A 30 -2.19 1.78 -9.96
N GLN A 31 -1.65 1.84 -11.18
CA GLN A 31 -2.40 1.51 -12.41
C GLN A 31 -2.92 0.07 -12.41
N ASN A 32 -2.19 -0.85 -11.79
CA ASN A 32 -2.51 -2.28 -11.79
C ASN A 32 -3.18 -2.77 -10.48
N ALA A 33 -3.36 -1.88 -9.49
CA ALA A 33 -3.90 -2.26 -8.19
C ALA A 33 -5.43 -2.20 -8.15
N HIS A 34 -6.06 -3.21 -7.55
CA HIS A 34 -7.49 -3.18 -7.22
C HIS A 34 -7.82 -2.28 -6.02
N VAL A 35 -6.85 -2.12 -5.11
CA VAL A 35 -6.96 -1.29 -3.91
C VAL A 35 -5.59 -0.70 -3.61
N VAL A 36 -5.54 0.57 -3.25
CA VAL A 36 -4.34 1.29 -2.78
C VAL A 36 -4.59 1.76 -1.35
N ILE A 37 -3.59 1.61 -0.48
CA ILE A 37 -3.61 2.09 0.90
C ILE A 37 -2.43 3.05 1.07
N ASP A 38 -2.72 4.30 1.44
CA ASP A 38 -1.70 5.30 1.73
C ASP A 38 -1.25 5.23 3.20
N THR A 39 0.05 5.05 3.41
CA THR A 39 0.70 4.97 4.73
C THR A 39 1.59 6.16 5.04
N ASP A 40 1.48 7.25 4.26
CA ASP A 40 2.10 8.55 4.58
C ASP A 40 1.14 9.46 5.37
N CYS A 41 0.16 8.84 6.05
CA CYS A 41 -0.74 9.47 7.00
C CYS A 41 -0.48 8.94 8.42
N ASP A 42 -1.31 9.35 9.38
CA ASP A 42 -1.25 8.82 10.73
C ASP A 42 -1.73 7.35 10.80
N LEU A 43 -1.45 6.70 11.93
CA LEU A 43 -1.83 5.30 12.12
C LEU A 43 -3.35 5.10 12.07
N ALA A 44 -4.12 6.08 12.55
CA ALA A 44 -5.58 6.03 12.53
C ALA A 44 -6.11 6.05 11.09
N GLY A 45 -5.58 6.92 10.24
CA GLY A 45 -5.93 7.01 8.83
C GLY A 45 -5.57 5.73 8.06
N THR A 46 -4.40 5.14 8.33
CA THR A 46 -4.02 3.85 7.73
C THR A 46 -4.98 2.74 8.16
N LYS A 47 -5.33 2.69 9.46
CA LYS A 47 -6.27 1.69 10.00
C LYS A 47 -7.65 1.82 9.36
N GLN A 48 -8.17 3.04 9.22
CA GLN A 48 -9.48 3.26 8.63
C GLN A 48 -9.52 2.79 7.17
N GLN A 49 -8.51 3.14 6.37
CA GLN A 49 -8.41 2.69 4.98
C GLN A 49 -8.43 1.15 4.85
N ALA A 50 -7.71 0.46 5.73
CA ALA A 50 -7.68 -1.01 5.74
C ALA A 50 -9.05 -1.61 6.10
N LEU A 51 -9.76 -1.05 7.09
CA LEU A 51 -11.10 -1.48 7.48
C LEU A 51 -12.12 -1.26 6.35
N ASP A 52 -12.06 -0.12 5.66
CA ASP A 52 -12.97 0.19 4.55
C ASP A 52 -12.72 -0.73 3.36
N ALA A 53 -11.45 -0.98 3.02
CA ALA A 53 -11.07 -1.92 1.98
C ALA A 53 -11.57 -3.33 2.28
N TRP A 54 -11.44 -3.76 3.54
CA TRP A 54 -11.91 -5.06 4.01
C TRP A 54 -13.44 -5.19 3.89
N ALA A 55 -14.19 -4.21 4.40
CA ALA A 55 -15.65 -4.21 4.31
C ALA A 55 -16.14 -4.32 2.85
N LYS A 56 -15.52 -3.56 1.92
CA LYS A 56 -15.80 -3.64 0.49
C LYS A 56 -15.49 -5.02 -0.10
N LEU A 57 -14.39 -5.65 0.32
CA LEU A 57 -14.03 -7.00 -0.12
C LEU A 57 -15.05 -8.03 0.38
N THR A 58 -15.38 -8.01 1.67
CA THR A 58 -16.34 -8.95 2.26
C THR A 58 -17.73 -8.81 1.63
N ALA A 59 -18.18 -7.59 1.35
CA ALA A 59 -19.45 -7.35 0.66
C ALA A 59 -19.48 -7.98 -0.75
N ARG A 60 -18.40 -7.82 -1.53
CA ARG A 60 -18.26 -8.43 -2.87
C ARG A 60 -18.29 -9.96 -2.79
N LEU A 61 -17.49 -10.55 -1.90
CA LEU A 61 -17.44 -12.00 -1.71
C LEU A 61 -18.75 -12.59 -1.15
N GLY A 62 -19.51 -11.80 -0.38
CA GLY A 62 -20.83 -12.19 0.12
C GLY A 62 -21.89 -12.17 -0.98
N ALA A 63 -21.88 -11.15 -1.84
CA ALA A 63 -22.77 -11.05 -2.99
C ALA A 63 -22.54 -12.18 -4.01
N ASP A 64 -21.28 -12.50 -4.31
CA ASP A 64 -20.92 -13.58 -5.22
C ASP A 64 -21.41 -14.96 -4.72
N ARG A 65 -21.48 -15.16 -3.40
CA ARG A 65 -21.97 -16.41 -2.79
C ARG A 65 -23.49 -16.51 -2.71
N ALA A 66 -24.22 -15.40 -2.85
CA ALA A 66 -25.68 -15.37 -2.82
C ALA A 66 -26.32 -15.47 -4.22
N GLY A 67 -25.50 -15.42 -5.29
CA GLY A 67 -25.93 -15.42 -6.68
C GLY A 67 -25.84 -16.75 -7.43
N THR A 68 -25.61 -17.87 -6.75
CA THR A 68 -25.68 -19.26 -7.28
C THR A 68 -26.89 -19.99 -6.73
#